data_AF-A0A960ZGZ7-F1
#
_entry.id   AF-A0A960ZGZ7-F1
#
_cell.length_a   1.000
_cell.length_b   1.000
_cell.length_c   1.000
_cell.angle_alpha   90.00
_cell.angle_beta   90.00
_cell.angle_gamma   90.00
#
_symmetry.space_group_name_H-M   'P 1'
#
loop_
_entity.id
_entity.type
_entity.pdbx_description
1 polymer ?
#
loop_
_entity_poly.entity_id
_entity_poly.type
_entity_poly.pdbx_seq_one_letter_code
_entity_poly.pdbx_strand_id
1 'polypeptide(L)' 'SLVDTLDDVSQSTLSQHLSIMQSRGILVRRKEGTQVFYDVSDQKIFQFLALVEELFCKGEK' A
#
# COMPACT_ATOMS: atom_id res chain seq x y z
N SER A 1 3.94 -13.62 2.51
CA SER A 1 3.14 -12.87 1.51
C SER A 1 2.77 -11.52 2.12
N LEU A 2 2.52 -10.46 1.33
CA LEU A 2 2.16 -9.12 1.87
C LEU A 2 0.88 -9.15 2.76
N VAL A 3 0.07 -10.19 2.61
CA VAL A 3 -1.09 -10.52 3.44
C VAL A 3 -0.68 -11.04 4.82
N ASP A 4 0.41 -11.80 4.93
CA ASP A 4 0.85 -12.44 6.18
C ASP A 4 1.57 -11.47 7.13
N THR A 5 1.95 -10.29 6.64
CA THR A 5 2.62 -9.25 7.44
C THR A 5 1.63 -8.30 8.13
N LEU A 6 0.33 -8.46 7.87
CA LEU A 6 -0.74 -7.61 8.39
C LEU A 6 -1.76 -8.49 9.11
N ASP A 7 -1.43 -8.93 10.34
CA ASP A 7 -2.23 -9.89 11.13
C ASP A 7 -3.70 -9.47 11.33
N ASP A 8 -4.01 -8.18 11.27
CA ASP A 8 -5.36 -7.63 11.50
C ASP A 8 -6.19 -7.35 10.22
N VAL A 9 -5.67 -7.61 9.02
CA VAL A 9 -6.38 -7.29 7.76
C VAL A 9 -6.70 -8.55 6.98
N SER A 10 -8.01 -8.78 6.74
CA SER A 10 -8.44 -9.90 5.92
C SER A 10 -7.89 -9.82 4.48
N GLN A 11 -7.60 -10.98 3.88
CA GLN A 11 -7.07 -11.07 2.52
C GLN A 11 -7.99 -10.38 1.48
N SER A 12 -9.31 -10.47 1.66
CA SER A 12 -10.30 -9.84 0.78
C SER A 12 -10.28 -8.31 0.92
N THR A 13 -10.24 -7.78 2.15
CA THR A 13 -10.12 -6.34 2.42
C THR A 13 -8.84 -5.77 1.82
N LEU A 14 -7.71 -6.45 2.03
CA LEU A 14 -6.42 -6.03 1.50
C LEU A 14 -6.42 -6.01 -0.04
N SER A 15 -6.94 -7.07 -0.67
CA SER A 15 -7.06 -7.16 -2.13
C SER A 15 -7.96 -6.05 -2.70
N GLN A 16 -9.04 -5.72 -2.00
CA GLN A 16 -9.92 -4.62 -2.37
C GLN A 16 -9.20 -3.27 -2.30
N HIS A 17 -8.48 -2.99 -1.20
CA HIS A 17 -7.71 -1.76 -1.05
C HIS A 17 -6.63 -1.63 -2.13
N LEU A 18 -5.86 -2.70 -2.37
CA LEU A 18 -4.84 -2.73 -3.43
C LEU A 18 -5.45 -2.48 -4.82
N SER A 19 -6.63 -3.04 -5.11
CA SER A 19 -7.35 -2.82 -6.37
C SER A 19 -7.79 -1.37 -6.53
N ILE A 20 -8.25 -0.71 -5.45
CA ILE A 20 -8.62 0.71 -5.47
C ILE A 20 -7.38 1.59 -5.69
N MET A 21 -6.27 1.29 -5.03
CA MET A 21 -5.03 2.06 -5.21
C MET A 21 -4.48 1.89 -6.63
N GLN A 22 -4.55 0.67 -7.19
CA GLN A 22 -4.19 0.42 -8.59
C GLN A 22 -5.09 1.20 -9.56
N SER A 23 -6.42 1.17 -9.36
CA SER A 23 -7.36 1.88 -10.27
C SER A 23 -7.20 3.39 -10.24
N ARG A 24 -6.72 3.94 -9.12
CA ARG A 24 -6.36 5.36 -8.97
C ARG A 24 -4.95 5.69 -9.47
N GLY A 25 -4.22 4.71 -10.02
CA GLY A 25 -2.87 4.90 -10.56
C GLY A 25 -1.79 5.10 -9.50
N ILE A 26 -2.06 4.74 -8.23
CA ILE A 26 -1.12 4.84 -7.09
C ILE A 26 -0.16 3.65 -7.08
N LEU A 27 -0.63 2.49 -7.52
CA LEU A 27 0.16 1.26 -7.63
C LEU A 27 0.23 0.75 -9.06
N VAL A 28 1.39 0.19 -9.41
CA VAL A 28 1.59 -0.68 -10.57
C VAL A 28 1.53 -2.12 -10.10
N ARG A 29 0.83 -2.98 -10.85
CA ARG A 29 0.69 -4.41 -10.55
C ARG A 29 1.52 -5.23 -11.53
N ARG A 30 2.36 -6.13 -11.02
CA ARG A 30 3.11 -7.13 -11.80
C ARG A 30 2.72 -8.53 -11.35
N LYS A 31 2.49 -9.45 -12.29
CA LYS A 31 2.20 -10.86 -11.98
C LYS A 31 3.36 -11.73 -12.45
N GLU A 32 3.92 -12.53 -11.57
CA GLU A 32 4.95 -13.53 -11.88
C GLU A 32 4.48 -14.89 -11.37
N GLY A 33 4.15 -15.79 -12.31
CA GLY A 33 3.56 -17.09 -11.98
C GLY A 33 2.25 -16.95 -11.19
N THR A 34 2.22 -17.48 -9.97
CA THR A 34 1.07 -17.38 -9.05
C THR A 34 1.15 -16.17 -8.12
N GLN A 35 2.26 -15.44 -8.11
CA GLN A 35 2.48 -14.30 -7.22
C GLN A 35 2.13 -12.98 -7.91
N VAL A 36 1.59 -12.06 -7.11
CA VAL A 36 1.25 -10.70 -7.54
C VAL A 36 2.05 -9.72 -6.72
N PHE A 37 2.81 -8.89 -7.40
CA PHE A 37 3.65 -7.84 -6.85
C PHE A 37 3.01 -6.48 -7.14
N TYR A 38 3.23 -5.55 -6.23
CA TYR A 38 2.77 -4.17 -6.36
C TYR A 38 3.95 -3.23 -6.13
N ASP A 39 4.11 -2.27 -7.03
CA ASP A 39 5.09 -1.18 -6.93
C ASP A 39 4.34 0.15 -6.82
N VAL A 40 4.89 1.11 -6.09
CA VAL A 40 4.35 2.47 -6.04
C VAL A 40 4.73 3.20 -7.33
N SER A 41 3.75 3.76 -8.04
CA SER A 41 3.93 4.35 -9.36
C SER A 41 4.57 5.75 -9.32
N ASP A 42 4.26 6.55 -8.31
CA ASP A 42 4.69 7.94 -8.19
C ASP A 42 5.45 8.17 -6.87
N GLN A 43 6.67 8.70 -6.98
CA GLN A 43 7.52 9.03 -5.85
C GLN A 43 6.88 10.07 -4.90
N LYS A 44 5.94 10.89 -5.38
CA LYS A 44 5.17 11.84 -4.55
C LYS A 44 4.32 11.15 -3.48
N ILE A 45 3.92 9.90 -3.69
CA ILE A 45 3.18 9.13 -2.69
C ILE A 45 4.04 8.89 -1.45
N PHE A 46 5.35 8.65 -1.61
CA PHE A 46 6.26 8.54 -0.47
C PHE A 46 6.43 9.86 0.26
N GLN A 47 6.45 10.99 -0.45
CA GLN A 47 6.48 12.32 0.19
C GLN A 47 5.21 12.59 0.99
N PHE A 48 4.05 12.21 0.45
CA PHE A 48 2.78 12.30 1.18
C PHE A 48 2.77 11.40 2.41
N LEU A 49 3.22 10.15 2.31
CA LEU A 49 3.31 9.24 3.44
C LEU A 49 4.26 9.77 4.52
N ALA A 50 5.40 10.35 4.15
CA ALA A 50 6.32 10.97 5.10
C ALA A 50 5.68 12.17 5.83
N LEU A 51 4.87 12.98 5.12
CA LEU A 51 4.12 14.07 5.75
C LEU A 51 3.03 13.54 6.70
N VAL A 52 2.32 12.49 6.31
CA VAL A 52 1.33 11.83 7.19
C VAL A 52 2.01 11.26 8.44
N GLU A 53 3.17 10.61 8.29
CA GLU A 53 3.96 10.13 9.41
C GLU A 53 4.39 11.26 10.35
N GLU A 54 4.85 12.39 9.80
CA GLU A 54 5.20 13.57 10.60
C GLU A 54 4.01 14.12 11.38
N LEU A 55 2.84 14.22 10.75
CA LEU A 55 1.64 14.79 11.36
C LEU A 55 0.96 13.87 12.38
N PHE A 56 0.93 12.56 12.11
CA PHE A 56 0.12 11.60 12.88
C PHE A 56 0.95 10.62 13.71
N CYS A 57 2.19 10.33 13.32
CA CYS A 57 3.05 9.38 14.05
C CYS A 57 4.12 10.06 14.89
N LYS A 58 4.54 11.29 14.55
CA LYS A 58 5.40 12.13 15.40
C LYS A 58 4.65 13.15 16.25
N GLY A 59 3.31 13.10 16.23
CA GLY A 59 2.40 13.97 16.96
C GLY A 59 2.12 13.60 18.42
N GLU A 60 2.92 12.73 19.04
CA GLU A 60 2.89 12.52 20.50
C GLU A 60 4.24 12.89 21.10
N LYS A 61 4.36 14.15 21.50
CA LYS A 61 5.19 14.57 22.64
C LYS A 61 4.30 15.31 23.63
#